data_AF-A0A6G6WWN1-F1
#
_entry.id   AF-A0A6G6WWN1-F1
#
_cell.length_a   1.000
_cell.length_b   1.000
_cell.length_c   1.000
_cell.angle_alpha   90.00
_cell.angle_beta   90.00
_cell.angle_gamma   90.00
#
_symmetry.space_group_name_H-M   'P 1'
#
loop_
_entity.id
_entity.type
_entity.pdbx_description
1 polymer ?
#
loop_
_entity_poly.entity_id
_entity_poly.type
_entity_poly.pdbx_seq_one_letter_code
_entity_poly.pdbx_strand_id
1 'polypeptide(L)'
;MTILTAIQNVSAAIALNRPEAVFSSTEREHFELQVLANTAGLYIAKDYEWQALRVVGTLTGDGTKTAFDLPADYDRMLKEAEFRSSRYITALTHIIDSDHWLDMEIRQFNQIAGMWTLHGGQIHIRPAPAAGEAVKFFYMSKLWAKDDQGTLKDGFTKDSDTFQLSEKILELCMIWKWRAQKGLPYAQDQDNYEDAKEKLQAADKGSRIISVGRARRLRGMTSTYPVSIVP
;
A
#
# COMPACT_ATOMS: atom_id res chain seq x y z
N MET A 1 -14.16 -9.85 -9.62
CA MET A 1 -15.09 -9.30 -10.63
C MET A 1 -14.27 -8.53 -11.65
N THR A 2 -14.62 -8.53 -12.94
CA THR A 2 -13.84 -7.77 -13.94
C THR A 2 -14.25 -6.31 -13.98
N ILE A 3 -13.37 -5.45 -14.51
CA ILE A 3 -13.65 -4.03 -14.68
C ILE A 3 -14.86 -3.80 -15.59
N LEU A 4 -15.05 -4.63 -16.63
CA LEU A 4 -16.23 -4.57 -17.47
C LEU A 4 -17.52 -4.78 -16.67
N THR A 5 -17.57 -5.77 -15.78
CA THR A 5 -18.76 -6.01 -14.95
C THR A 5 -19.01 -4.83 -14.01
N ALA A 6 -17.96 -4.25 -13.41
CA ALA A 6 -18.10 -3.06 -12.57
C ALA A 6 -18.64 -1.87 -13.38
N ILE A 7 -18.15 -1.63 -14.60
CA ILE A 7 -18.64 -0.56 -15.48
C ILE A 7 -20.10 -0.82 -15.87
N GLN A 8 -20.47 -2.05 -16.21
CA GLN A 8 -21.86 -2.40 -16.53
C GLN A 8 -22.82 -2.13 -15.36
N ASN A 9 -22.39 -2.44 -14.13
CA ASN A 9 -23.16 -2.15 -12.91
C ASN A 9 -23.29 -0.63 -12.69
N VAL A 10 -22.22 0.13 -12.93
CA VAL A 10 -22.23 1.59 -12.87
C VAL A 10 -23.17 2.17 -13.94
N SER A 11 -23.09 1.72 -15.19
CA SER A 11 -23.96 2.15 -16.29
C SER A 11 -25.44 2.02 -15.95
N ALA A 12 -25.83 0.94 -15.28
CA ALA A 12 -27.20 0.75 -14.80
C ALA A 12 -27.63 1.84 -13.79
N ALA A 13 -26.73 2.33 -12.95
CA ALA A 13 -27.00 3.36 -11.94
C ALA A 13 -26.95 4.82 -12.49
N ILE A 14 -26.27 5.04 -13.62
CA ILE A 14 -26.15 6.35 -14.29
C ILE A 14 -26.98 6.46 -15.58
N ALA A 15 -27.85 5.48 -15.84
CA ALA A 15 -28.73 5.40 -17.00
C ALA A 15 -28.01 5.48 -18.37
N LEU A 16 -26.81 4.92 -18.45
CA LEU A 16 -26.12 4.69 -19.72
C LEU A 16 -26.45 3.30 -20.26
N ASN A 17 -26.33 3.12 -21.57
CA ASN A 17 -26.45 1.81 -22.18
C ASN A 17 -25.40 0.86 -21.60
N ARG A 18 -25.76 -0.42 -21.47
CA ARG A 18 -24.85 -1.44 -20.97
C ARG A 18 -23.78 -1.73 -22.04
N PRO A 19 -22.50 -1.43 -21.81
CA PRO A 19 -21.46 -1.69 -22.80
C PRO A 19 -21.10 -3.18 -22.82
N GLU A 20 -20.87 -3.73 -24.02
CA GLU A 20 -20.33 -5.09 -24.19
C GLU A 20 -18.80 -5.13 -24.16
N ALA A 21 -18.16 -4.02 -24.55
CA ALA A 21 -16.73 -3.79 -24.45
C ALA A 21 -16.47 -2.30 -24.23
N VAL A 22 -15.57 -1.96 -23.32
CA VAL A 22 -15.27 -0.56 -22.97
C VAL A 22 -13.87 -0.22 -23.43
N PHE A 23 -12.86 -1.01 -23.06
CA PHE A 23 -11.45 -0.69 -23.32
C PHE A 23 -11.02 -0.87 -24.79
N SER A 24 -11.76 -1.66 -25.58
CA SER A 24 -11.52 -1.82 -27.03
C SER A 24 -12.39 -0.91 -27.89
N SER A 25 -13.34 -0.18 -27.30
CA SER A 25 -14.27 0.66 -28.04
C SER A 25 -13.70 2.05 -28.32
N THR A 26 -14.08 2.62 -29.47
CA THR A 26 -13.71 3.97 -29.91
C THR A 26 -14.80 5.02 -29.63
N GLU A 27 -15.92 4.61 -29.02
CA GLU A 27 -17.02 5.51 -28.69
C GLU A 27 -16.61 6.50 -27.59
N ARG A 28 -17.11 7.74 -27.72
CA ARG A 28 -16.78 8.83 -26.78
C ARG A 28 -17.20 8.50 -25.35
N GLU A 29 -18.38 7.92 -25.17
CA GLU A 29 -18.91 7.57 -23.85
C GLU A 29 -18.06 6.50 -23.16
N HIS A 30 -17.61 5.48 -23.93
CA HIS A 30 -16.72 4.45 -23.42
C HIS A 30 -15.36 5.01 -23.04
N PHE A 31 -14.81 5.95 -23.83
CA PHE A 31 -13.59 6.65 -23.44
C PHE A 31 -13.73 7.42 -22.12
N GLU A 32 -14.86 8.11 -21.91
CA GLU A 32 -15.14 8.78 -20.63
C GLU A 32 -15.17 7.78 -19.46
N LEU A 33 -15.80 6.62 -19.65
CA LEU A 33 -15.84 5.55 -18.64
C LEU A 33 -14.46 4.94 -18.36
N GLN A 34 -13.60 4.75 -19.37
CA GLN A 34 -12.23 4.27 -19.20
C GLN A 34 -11.41 5.23 -18.33
N VAL A 35 -11.46 6.54 -18.64
CA VAL A 35 -10.74 7.57 -17.89
C VAL A 35 -11.27 7.66 -16.46
N LEU A 36 -12.60 7.59 -16.29
CA LEU A 36 -13.24 7.61 -14.99
C LEU A 36 -12.84 6.40 -14.13
N ALA A 37 -12.83 5.19 -14.69
CA ALA A 37 -12.44 3.97 -14.00
C ALA A 37 -10.98 4.05 -13.51
N ASN A 38 -10.06 4.48 -14.36
CA ASN A 38 -8.65 4.65 -14.01
C ASN A 38 -8.45 5.74 -12.96
N THR A 39 -9.14 6.88 -13.09
CA THR A 39 -9.06 7.98 -12.12
C THR A 39 -9.64 7.58 -10.77
N ALA A 40 -10.76 6.84 -10.75
CA ALA A 40 -11.38 6.33 -9.54
C ALA A 40 -10.51 5.28 -8.85
N GLY A 41 -9.93 4.34 -9.61
CA GLY A 41 -9.00 3.32 -9.10
C GLY A 41 -7.76 3.96 -8.46
N LEU A 42 -7.13 4.92 -9.16
CA LEU A 42 -5.99 5.67 -8.63
C LEU A 42 -6.36 6.46 -7.37
N TYR A 43 -7.51 7.14 -7.37
CA TYR A 43 -8.00 7.88 -6.20
C TYR A 43 -8.11 6.99 -4.96
N ILE A 44 -8.76 5.82 -5.11
CA ILE A 44 -8.93 4.86 -4.01
C ILE A 44 -7.57 4.32 -3.55
N ALA A 45 -6.67 3.96 -4.47
CA ALA A 45 -5.35 3.41 -4.15
C ALA A 45 -4.45 4.42 -3.39
N LYS A 46 -4.64 5.71 -3.65
CA LYS A 46 -3.87 6.79 -3.02
C LYS A 46 -4.44 7.24 -1.67
N ASP A 47 -5.75 7.14 -1.48
CA ASP A 47 -6.45 7.65 -0.28
C ASP A 47 -6.03 6.93 1.01
N TYR A 48 -5.67 5.64 0.92
CA TYR A 48 -5.36 4.83 2.09
C TYR A 48 -4.19 3.87 1.86
N GLU A 49 -3.51 3.49 2.95
CA GLU A 49 -2.45 2.47 2.94
C GLU A 49 -3.05 1.06 3.00
N TRP A 50 -3.65 0.64 1.88
CA TRP A 50 -4.28 -0.68 1.75
C TRP A 50 -3.29 -1.83 1.94
N GLN A 51 -3.67 -2.84 2.73
CA GLN A 51 -2.86 -4.03 2.96
C GLN A 51 -2.51 -4.76 1.66
N ALA A 52 -3.44 -4.85 0.71
CA ALA A 52 -3.22 -5.52 -0.57
C ALA A 52 -2.12 -4.86 -1.42
N LEU A 53 -1.88 -3.56 -1.25
CA LEU A 53 -0.86 -2.80 -1.99
C LEU A 53 0.46 -2.65 -1.20
N ARG A 54 0.52 -3.20 0.02
CA ARG A 54 1.70 -3.15 0.88
C ARG A 54 2.65 -4.28 0.52
N VAL A 55 3.80 -3.94 -0.06
CA VAL A 55 4.80 -4.88 -0.57
C VAL A 55 6.10 -4.75 0.23
N VAL A 56 6.85 -5.86 0.34
CA VAL A 56 8.18 -5.87 0.97
C VAL A 56 9.26 -5.60 -0.07
N GLY A 57 10.03 -4.54 0.12
CA GLY A 57 11.24 -4.24 -0.63
C GLY A 57 12.43 -4.91 0.03
N THR A 58 13.33 -5.47 -0.77
CA THR A 58 14.59 -6.03 -0.29
C THR A 58 15.75 -5.37 -1.01
N LEU A 59 16.66 -4.77 -0.24
CA LEU A 59 17.93 -4.24 -0.70
C LEU A 59 19.03 -5.18 -0.24
N THR A 60 19.94 -5.52 -1.16
CA THR A 60 21.07 -6.40 -0.86
C THR A 60 22.35 -5.57 -0.82
N GLY A 61 23.04 -5.61 0.32
CA GLY A 61 24.33 -4.95 0.49
C GLY A 61 25.45 -5.60 -0.31
N ASP A 62 26.38 -4.77 -0.79
CA ASP A 62 27.64 -5.19 -1.42
C ASP A 62 28.87 -4.80 -0.57
N GLY A 63 28.67 -4.20 0.60
CA GLY A 63 29.74 -3.73 1.50
C GLY A 63 30.32 -2.37 1.16
N THR A 64 29.90 -1.72 0.07
CA THR A 64 30.46 -0.43 -0.40
C THR A 64 29.40 0.61 -0.75
N LYS A 65 28.31 0.20 -1.40
CA LYS A 65 27.22 1.08 -1.78
C LYS A 65 26.42 1.52 -0.57
N THR A 66 26.20 2.82 -0.54
CA THR A 66 25.35 3.49 0.43
C THR A 66 24.05 4.00 -0.20
N ALA A 67 23.95 4.03 -1.53
CA ALA A 67 22.76 4.44 -2.27
C ALA A 67 22.14 3.25 -3.00
N PHE A 68 20.83 3.09 -2.86
CA PHE A 68 20.06 2.00 -3.44
C PHE A 68 18.85 2.54 -4.20
N ASP A 69 18.62 2.00 -5.40
CA ASP A 69 17.45 2.36 -6.20
C ASP A 69 16.17 1.82 -5.56
N LEU A 70 15.08 2.60 -5.71
CA LEU A 70 13.75 2.17 -5.31
C LEU A 70 13.24 1.05 -6.23
N PRO A 71 12.40 0.13 -5.72
CA PRO A 71 11.71 -0.85 -6.56
C PRO A 71 10.94 -0.19 -7.72
N ALA A 72 10.87 -0.84 -8.88
CA ALA A 72 10.23 -0.28 -10.08
C ALA A 72 8.72 0.01 -9.90
N ASP A 73 8.08 -0.70 -8.99
CA ASP A 73 6.68 -0.56 -8.61
C ASP A 73 6.46 0.32 -7.37
N TYR A 74 7.51 0.95 -6.84
CA TYR A 74 7.42 1.85 -5.70
C TYR A 74 6.53 3.06 -6.01
N ASP A 75 5.59 3.32 -5.10
CA ASP A 75 4.76 4.52 -5.11
C ASP A 75 5.17 5.51 -4.01
N ARG A 76 5.09 5.04 -2.76
CA ARG A 76 5.36 5.84 -1.57
C ARG A 76 5.81 4.98 -0.40
N MET A 77 6.48 5.63 0.54
CA MET A 77 6.84 5.04 1.82
C MET A 77 5.61 5.00 2.73
N LEU A 78 5.52 3.99 3.61
CA LEU A 78 4.51 3.97 4.65
C LEU A 78 4.74 5.11 5.65
N LYS A 79 3.65 5.60 6.25
CA LYS A 79 3.69 6.61 7.32
C LYS A 79 4.57 6.16 8.50
N GLU A 80 4.51 4.88 8.85
CA GLU A 80 5.38 4.23 9.84
C GLU A 80 6.19 3.13 9.15
N ALA A 81 7.16 3.53 8.32
CA ALA A 81 8.09 2.60 7.70
C ALA A 81 9.31 2.35 8.58
N GLU A 82 9.62 1.07 8.78
CA GLU A 82 10.86 0.64 9.40
C GLU A 82 11.68 -0.15 8.40
N PHE A 83 12.98 0.12 8.38
CA PHE A 83 13.94 -0.69 7.67
C PHE A 83 14.57 -1.67 8.65
N ARG A 84 14.51 -2.95 8.32
CA ARG A 84 15.05 -4.04 9.13
C ARG A 84 16.18 -4.71 8.38
N SER A 85 17.37 -4.67 8.97
CA SER A 85 18.51 -5.42 8.48
C SER A 85 18.48 -6.86 9.01
N SER A 86 18.99 -7.82 8.24
CA SER A 86 19.26 -9.18 8.72
C SER A 86 20.38 -9.25 9.76
N ARG A 87 21.16 -8.19 9.93
CA ARG A 87 22.32 -8.12 10.83
C ARG A 87 22.00 -7.53 12.21
N TYR A 88 21.12 -6.54 12.26
CA TYR A 88 20.81 -5.80 13.48
C TYR A 88 19.51 -6.28 14.12
N ILE A 89 19.46 -6.27 15.45
CA ILE A 89 18.24 -6.59 16.22
C ILE A 89 17.23 -5.44 16.12
N THR A 90 17.73 -4.19 16.08
CA THR A 90 16.92 -2.97 15.98
C THR A 90 16.74 -2.53 14.54
N ALA A 91 15.68 -1.76 14.28
CA ALA A 91 15.49 -1.11 12.99
C ALA A 91 16.58 -0.06 12.74
N LEU A 92 16.83 0.23 11.45
CA LEU A 92 17.66 1.36 11.04
C LEU A 92 16.98 2.68 11.42
N THR A 93 17.74 3.63 11.95
CA THR A 93 17.22 4.94 12.37
C THR A 93 16.92 5.80 11.14
N HIS A 94 15.70 6.32 11.02
CA HIS A 94 15.34 7.25 9.95
C HIS A 94 15.79 8.67 10.31
N ILE A 95 16.63 9.27 9.46
CA ILE A 95 17.03 10.68 9.56
C ILE A 95 16.26 11.48 8.51
N ILE A 96 15.28 12.25 8.97
CA ILE A 96 14.37 13.02 8.12
C ILE A 96 15.01 14.33 7.66
N ASP A 97 15.76 14.97 8.55
CA ASP A 97 16.41 16.24 8.27
C ASP A 97 17.62 16.06 7.36
N SER A 98 17.61 16.75 6.21
CA SER A 98 18.64 16.63 5.18
C SER A 98 19.96 17.24 5.64
N ASP A 99 19.92 18.35 6.38
CA ASP A 99 21.12 19.01 6.89
C ASP A 99 21.80 18.16 7.97
N HIS A 100 21.01 17.54 8.86
CA HIS A 100 21.54 16.56 9.81
C HIS A 100 22.17 15.35 9.11
N TRP A 101 21.55 14.81 8.04
CA TRP A 101 22.16 13.73 7.27
C TRP A 101 23.50 14.14 6.65
N LEU A 102 23.59 15.34 6.07
CA LEU A 102 24.82 15.89 5.49
C LEU A 102 25.92 16.11 6.55
N ASP A 103 25.56 16.64 7.73
CA ASP A 103 26.51 16.81 8.83
C ASP A 103 27.08 15.46 9.28
N MET A 104 26.23 14.43 9.43
CA MET A 104 26.66 13.08 9.76
C MET A 104 27.55 12.46 8.67
N GLU A 105 27.25 12.71 7.40
CA GLU A 105 28.05 12.30 6.26
C GLU A 105 29.44 12.93 6.27
N ILE A 106 29.53 14.25 6.43
CA ILE A 106 30.81 14.99 6.44
C ILE A 106 31.66 14.59 7.65
N ARG A 107 31.04 14.43 8.82
CA ARG A 107 31.73 14.00 10.04
C ARG A 107 32.06 12.51 10.07
N GLN A 108 31.58 11.76 9.09
CA GLN A 108 31.72 10.29 9.01
C GLN A 108 31.20 9.58 10.27
N PHE A 109 30.20 10.17 10.92
CA PHE A 109 29.61 9.60 12.12
C PHE A 109 28.61 8.52 11.71
N ASN A 110 28.76 7.31 12.26
CA ASN A 110 27.87 6.19 11.99
C ASN A 110 27.16 5.72 13.25
N GLN A 111 25.88 5.38 13.13
CA GLN A 111 25.14 4.71 14.19
C GLN A 111 25.40 3.20 14.14
N ILE A 112 25.47 2.56 15.31
CA ILE A 112 25.75 1.12 15.43
C ILE A 112 24.68 0.28 14.74
N ALA A 113 23.40 0.64 14.92
CA ALA A 113 22.28 -0.04 14.28
C ALA A 113 22.12 0.33 12.79
N GLY A 114 22.88 1.32 12.31
CA GLY A 114 22.73 1.97 11.02
C GLY A 114 21.60 3.00 10.97
N MET A 115 21.64 3.81 9.92
CA MET A 115 20.72 4.91 9.63
C MET A 115 20.33 4.89 8.16
N TRP A 116 19.18 5.48 7.86
CA TRP A 116 18.73 5.65 6.49
C TRP A 116 18.03 6.99 6.27
N THR A 117 18.02 7.43 5.02
CA THR A 117 17.25 8.58 4.54
C THR A 117 16.82 8.34 3.10
N LEU A 118 15.85 9.12 2.62
CA LEU A 118 15.38 9.10 1.23
C LEU A 118 15.69 10.45 0.58
N HIS A 119 16.55 10.48 -0.43
CA HIS A 119 16.80 11.69 -1.23
C HIS A 119 17.13 11.32 -2.68
N GLY A 120 16.87 12.24 -3.62
CA GLY A 120 17.17 12.02 -5.04
C GLY A 120 16.45 10.82 -5.70
N GLY A 121 15.39 10.30 -5.09
CA GLY A 121 14.72 9.08 -5.56
C GLY A 121 15.46 7.78 -5.21
N GLN A 122 16.42 7.83 -4.29
CA GLN A 122 17.20 6.69 -3.82
C GLN A 122 17.11 6.57 -2.30
N ILE A 123 17.27 5.34 -1.80
CA ILE A 123 17.41 5.05 -0.39
C ILE A 123 18.88 5.08 -0.05
N HIS A 124 19.25 5.97 0.87
CA HIS A 124 20.61 6.06 1.37
C HIS A 124 20.72 5.38 2.72
N ILE A 125 21.66 4.46 2.87
CA ILE A 125 21.90 3.68 4.09
C ILE A 125 23.36 3.85 4.52
N ARG A 126 23.55 4.13 5.81
CA ARG A 126 24.87 4.23 6.44
C ARG A 126 24.94 3.47 7.77
N PRO A 127 26.03 2.76 8.09
CA PRO A 127 27.13 2.41 7.18
C PRO A 127 26.64 1.55 6.01
N ALA A 128 27.45 1.40 4.96
CA ALA A 128 27.12 0.56 3.82
C ALA A 128 26.76 -0.86 4.30
N PRO A 129 25.58 -1.41 3.94
CA PRO A 129 25.20 -2.77 4.30
C PRO A 129 26.27 -3.76 3.82
N ALA A 130 26.65 -4.71 4.67
CA ALA A 130 27.71 -5.67 4.35
C ALA A 130 27.32 -6.54 3.14
N ALA A 131 28.31 -7.17 2.49
CA ALA A 131 28.06 -8.07 1.37
C ALA A 131 27.10 -9.21 1.79
N GLY A 132 25.94 -9.30 1.12
CA GLY A 132 24.89 -10.28 1.43
C GLY A 132 23.97 -9.90 2.60
N GLU A 133 24.14 -8.74 3.22
CA GLU A 133 23.20 -8.20 4.21
C GLU A 133 21.89 -7.80 3.50
N ALA A 134 20.77 -8.34 3.97
CA ALA A 134 19.45 -8.03 3.41
C ALA A 134 18.75 -6.98 4.28
N VAL A 135 18.51 -5.81 3.72
CA VAL A 135 17.69 -4.76 4.34
C VAL A 135 16.30 -4.82 3.74
N LYS A 136 15.30 -5.11 4.58
CA LYS A 136 13.90 -5.25 4.21
C LYS A 136 13.09 -4.09 4.75
N PHE A 137 12.16 -3.59 3.95
CA PHE A 137 11.24 -2.53 4.34
C PHE A 137 9.89 -2.74 3.67
N PHE A 138 8.83 -2.18 4.24
CA PHE A 138 7.53 -2.14 3.58
C PHE A 138 7.41 -0.85 2.78
N TYR A 139 6.81 -0.93 1.60
CA TYR A 139 6.40 0.22 0.79
C TYR A 139 5.01 -0.02 0.20
N MET A 140 4.42 1.05 -0.34
CA MET A 140 3.18 0.97 -1.09
C MET A 140 3.51 0.82 -2.58
N SER A 141 2.97 -0.22 -3.21
CA SER A 141 3.10 -0.43 -4.65
C SER A 141 2.13 0.47 -5.43
N LYS A 142 2.56 0.96 -6.59
CA LYS A 142 1.70 1.70 -7.53
C LYS A 142 0.78 0.79 -8.34
N LEU A 143 0.98 -0.52 -8.26
CA LEU A 143 0.28 -1.50 -9.09
C LEU A 143 -1.04 -1.91 -8.41
N TRP A 144 -2.11 -1.18 -8.69
CA TRP A 144 -3.43 -1.38 -8.08
C TRP A 144 -4.41 -2.20 -8.94
N ALA A 145 -4.08 -2.43 -10.21
CA ALA A 145 -4.83 -3.27 -11.14
C ALA A 145 -4.13 -4.62 -11.33
N LYS A 146 -4.85 -5.61 -11.85
CA LYS A 146 -4.35 -6.95 -12.14
C LYS A 146 -4.98 -7.49 -13.43
N ASP A 147 -4.19 -8.11 -14.29
CA ASP A 147 -4.72 -8.72 -15.52
C ASP A 147 -5.36 -10.09 -15.29
N ASP A 148 -5.85 -10.70 -16.37
CA ASP A 148 -6.50 -12.02 -16.36
C ASP A 148 -5.53 -13.17 -15.99
N GLN A 149 -4.23 -13.00 -16.24
CA GLN A 149 -3.17 -13.95 -15.86
C GLN A 149 -2.59 -13.69 -14.47
N GLY A 150 -2.97 -12.56 -13.88
CA GLY A 150 -2.59 -12.12 -12.57
C GLY A 150 -1.36 -11.23 -12.45
N THR A 151 -0.86 -10.69 -13.56
CA THR A 151 0.18 -9.66 -13.59
C THR A 151 -0.36 -8.35 -13.02
N LEU A 152 0.40 -7.74 -12.12
CA LEU A 152 0.04 -6.46 -11.51
C LEU A 152 0.33 -5.29 -12.46
N LYS A 153 -0.56 -4.30 -12.49
CA LYS A 153 -0.51 -3.13 -13.39
C LYS A 153 -0.87 -1.85 -12.64
N ASP A 154 -0.43 -0.71 -13.16
CA ASP A 154 -0.72 0.64 -12.65
C ASP A 154 -1.99 1.28 -13.25
N GLY A 155 -2.72 0.53 -14.07
CA GLY A 155 -3.98 0.97 -14.68
C GLY A 155 -4.75 -0.19 -15.34
N PHE A 156 -6.04 0.04 -15.58
CA PHE A 156 -6.87 -0.81 -16.41
C PHE A 156 -6.59 -0.53 -17.89
N THR A 157 -6.41 -1.61 -18.64
CA THR A 157 -6.06 -1.63 -20.08
C THR A 157 -7.00 -2.50 -20.89
N LYS A 158 -7.63 -3.49 -20.26
CA LYS A 158 -8.53 -4.48 -20.88
C LYS A 158 -9.76 -4.67 -20.02
N ASP A 159 -10.87 -5.03 -20.66
CA ASP A 159 -12.14 -5.34 -20.01
C ASP A 159 -12.08 -6.53 -19.03
N SER A 160 -11.10 -7.42 -19.21
CA SER A 160 -10.84 -8.57 -18.33
C SER A 160 -9.97 -8.24 -17.12
N ASP A 161 -9.40 -7.03 -17.04
CA ASP A 161 -8.60 -6.64 -15.88
C ASP A 161 -9.50 -6.61 -14.61
N THR A 162 -8.87 -6.84 -13.47
CA THR A 162 -9.51 -6.91 -12.14
C THR A 162 -8.88 -5.89 -11.22
N PHE A 163 -9.67 -5.39 -10.27
CA PHE A 163 -9.19 -4.46 -9.26
C PHE A 163 -8.64 -5.26 -8.07
N GLN A 164 -7.46 -4.89 -7.55
CA GLN A 164 -6.89 -5.60 -6.40
C GLN A 164 -7.59 -5.28 -5.07
N LEU A 165 -8.22 -4.11 -5.01
CA LEU A 165 -9.04 -3.71 -3.87
C LEU A 165 -10.50 -4.10 -4.13
N SER A 166 -11.40 -3.74 -3.19
CA SER A 166 -12.81 -4.07 -3.34
C SER A 166 -13.43 -3.39 -4.56
N GLU A 167 -14.14 -4.17 -5.37
CA GLU A 167 -14.82 -3.64 -6.56
C GLU A 167 -16.04 -2.78 -6.17
N LYS A 168 -16.61 -2.99 -4.98
CA LYS A 168 -17.79 -2.22 -4.53
C LYS A 168 -17.47 -0.75 -4.30
N ILE A 169 -16.29 -0.47 -3.71
CA ILE A 169 -15.84 0.91 -3.53
C ILE A 169 -15.50 1.57 -4.87
N LEU A 170 -15.02 0.79 -5.85
CA LEU A 170 -14.77 1.28 -7.21
C LEU A 170 -16.07 1.70 -7.89
N GLU A 171 -17.11 0.86 -7.87
CA GLU A 171 -18.43 1.18 -8.42
C GLU A 171 -19.01 2.47 -7.82
N LEU A 172 -19.03 2.57 -6.49
CA LEU A 172 -19.53 3.75 -5.79
C LEU A 172 -18.69 5.00 -6.13
N CYS A 173 -17.37 4.85 -6.22
CA CYS A 173 -16.46 5.93 -6.58
C CYS A 173 -16.75 6.49 -7.98
N MET A 174 -16.98 5.59 -8.94
CA MET A 174 -17.31 5.95 -10.32
C MET A 174 -18.65 6.68 -10.40
N ILE A 175 -19.69 6.20 -9.69
CA ILE A 175 -21.03 6.82 -9.71
C ILE A 175 -20.96 8.27 -9.22
N TRP A 176 -20.36 8.53 -8.04
CA TRP A 176 -20.32 9.89 -7.50
C TRP A 176 -19.46 10.83 -8.35
N LYS A 177 -18.30 10.37 -8.84
CA LYS A 177 -17.41 11.19 -9.69
C LYS A 177 -18.07 11.51 -11.03
N TRP A 178 -18.79 10.56 -11.62
CA TRP A 178 -19.53 10.81 -12.86
C TRP A 178 -20.62 11.86 -12.66
N ARG A 179 -21.45 11.72 -11.60
CA ARG A 179 -22.51 12.69 -11.29
C ARG A 179 -21.93 14.08 -11.02
N ALA A 180 -20.81 14.17 -10.30
CA ALA A 180 -20.09 15.42 -10.08
C ALA A 180 -19.57 16.05 -11.39
N GLN A 181 -18.99 15.25 -12.30
CA GLN A 181 -18.51 15.73 -13.61
C GLN A 181 -19.64 16.26 -14.49
N LYS A 182 -20.84 15.66 -14.41
CA LYS A 182 -22.02 16.10 -15.16
C LYS A 182 -22.82 17.21 -14.45
N GLY A 183 -22.41 17.63 -13.25
CA GLY A 183 -23.11 18.66 -12.46
C GLY A 183 -24.45 18.21 -11.88
N LEU A 184 -24.67 16.90 -11.74
CA LEU A 184 -25.87 16.33 -11.13
C LEU A 184 -25.74 16.30 -9.60
N PRO A 185 -26.86 16.22 -8.84
CA PRO A 185 -26.80 16.02 -7.40
C PRO A 185 -26.01 14.75 -7.04
N TYR A 186 -24.93 14.89 -6.27
CA TYR A 186 -23.99 13.80 -5.96
C TYR A 186 -23.77 13.58 -4.45
N ALA A 187 -24.35 14.42 -3.58
CA ALA A 187 -24.06 14.42 -2.15
C ALA A 187 -24.33 13.05 -1.49
N GLN A 188 -25.50 12.46 -1.75
CA GLN A 188 -25.85 11.16 -1.18
C GLN A 188 -24.95 10.01 -1.69
N ASP A 189 -24.48 10.07 -2.94
CA ASP A 189 -23.59 9.04 -3.49
C ASP A 189 -22.19 9.16 -2.91
N GLN A 190 -21.74 10.39 -2.62
CA GLN A 190 -20.50 10.64 -1.90
C GLN A 190 -20.59 10.07 -0.48
N ASP A 191 -21.67 10.31 0.24
CA ASP A 191 -21.87 9.77 1.60
C ASP A 191 -21.85 8.23 1.60
N ASN A 192 -22.56 7.60 0.64
CA ASN A 192 -22.55 6.15 0.49
C ASN A 192 -21.14 5.59 0.20
N TYR A 193 -20.33 6.32 -0.57
CA TYR A 193 -18.95 5.97 -0.86
C TYR A 193 -18.07 6.08 0.39
N GLU A 194 -18.16 7.18 1.14
CA GLU A 194 -17.38 7.41 2.35
C GLU A 194 -17.73 6.36 3.42
N ASP A 195 -19.01 6.06 3.64
CA ASP A 195 -19.48 5.02 4.57
C ASP A 195 -18.92 3.63 4.22
N ALA A 196 -18.95 3.26 2.93
CA ALA A 196 -18.42 1.99 2.47
C ALA A 196 -16.90 1.93 2.60
N LYS A 197 -16.23 3.06 2.32
CA LYS A 197 -14.78 3.19 2.44
C LYS A 197 -14.32 3.02 3.88
N GLU A 198 -14.93 3.70 4.83
CA GLU A 198 -14.58 3.58 6.25
C GLU A 198 -14.71 2.15 6.76
N LYS A 199 -15.79 1.45 6.38
CA LYS A 199 -16.00 0.03 6.73
C LYS A 199 -14.89 -0.86 6.20
N LEU A 200 -14.47 -0.65 4.95
CA LEU A 200 -13.38 -1.41 4.33
C LEU A 200 -12.01 -1.08 4.96
N GLN A 201 -11.72 0.19 5.22
CA GLN A 201 -10.49 0.61 5.88
C GLN A 201 -10.36 0.00 7.29
N ALA A 202 -11.47 -0.08 8.03
CA ALA A 202 -11.52 -0.71 9.34
C ALA A 202 -11.27 -2.24 9.26
N ALA A 203 -11.79 -2.91 8.24
CA ALA A 203 -11.61 -4.34 8.04
C ALA A 203 -10.19 -4.71 7.56
N ASP A 204 -9.57 -3.87 6.74
CA ASP A 204 -8.29 -4.12 6.05
C ASP A 204 -7.10 -4.30 7.01
N LYS A 205 -7.07 -3.57 8.13
CA LYS A 205 -5.97 -3.65 9.13
C LYS A 205 -5.95 -4.94 9.93
N GLY A 206 -6.98 -5.78 9.83
CA GLY A 206 -7.16 -6.96 10.66
C GLY A 206 -7.54 -6.62 12.11
N SER A 207 -8.06 -7.61 12.84
CA SER A 207 -8.49 -7.40 14.23
C SER A 207 -7.28 -7.25 15.15
N ARG A 208 -7.19 -6.13 15.87
CA ARG A 208 -6.34 -6.07 17.06
C ARG A 208 -6.95 -6.96 18.14
N ILE A 209 -6.17 -7.87 18.73
CA ILE A 209 -6.61 -8.60 19.92
C ILE A 209 -6.82 -7.57 21.03
N ILE A 210 -8.08 -7.29 21.34
CA ILE A 210 -8.42 -6.49 22.51
C ILE A 210 -8.26 -7.41 23.71
N SER A 211 -7.06 -7.43 24.29
CA SER A 211 -6.85 -8.06 25.59
C SER A 211 -7.46 -7.14 26.66
N VAL A 212 -8.71 -7.42 27.03
CA VAL A 212 -9.31 -6.83 28.24
C VAL A 212 -8.79 -7.60 29.44
N GLY A 213 -7.62 -7.20 29.92
CA GLY A 213 -7.04 -7.75 31.14
C GLY A 213 -5.53 -7.53 31.21
N ARG A 214 -5.07 -6.71 32.16
CA ARG A 214 -3.70 -6.84 32.65
C ARG A 214 -3.59 -8.23 33.28
N ALA A 215 -2.86 -9.15 32.66
CA ALA A 215 -2.30 -10.27 33.39
C ALA A 215 -1.38 -9.67 34.46
N ARG A 216 -1.91 -9.44 35.67
CA ARG A 216 -1.12 -9.07 36.83
C ARG A 216 -0.23 -10.26 37.13
N ARG A 217 1.01 -10.24 36.62
CA ARG A 217 2.07 -11.05 37.23
C ARG A 217 2.23 -10.52 38.66
N LEU A 218 1.74 -11.29 39.63
CA LEU A 218 1.98 -10.99 41.04
C LEU A 218 3.49 -11.07 41.28
N ARG A 219 4.05 -10.01 41.87
CA ARG A 219 5.48 -9.93 42.19
C ARG A 219 5.80 -11.04 43.20
N GLY A 220 6.74 -11.93 42.85
CA GLY A 220 7.18 -13.03 43.73
C GLY A 220 6.70 -14.44 43.36
N MET A 221 6.03 -14.63 42.22
CA MET A 221 5.64 -15.96 41.74
C MET A 221 6.50 -16.40 40.56
N THR A 222 7.23 -17.51 40.70
CA THR A 222 7.98 -18.15 39.61
C THR A 222 7.08 -19.16 38.91
N SER A 223 7.00 -19.10 37.58
CA SER A 223 6.25 -20.08 36.77
C SER A 223 6.92 -21.44 36.90
N THR A 224 6.31 -22.38 37.61
CA THR A 224 6.80 -23.76 37.69
C THR A 224 6.42 -24.52 36.42
N TYR A 225 7.42 -25.08 35.74
CA TYR A 225 7.19 -26.03 34.63
C TYR A 225 7.02 -27.44 35.21
N PRO A 226 6.07 -28.25 34.71
CA PRO A 226 5.94 -29.63 35.15
C PRO A 226 7.16 -30.43 34.70
N VAL A 227 7.97 -30.88 35.66
CA VAL A 227 8.99 -31.92 35.43
C VAL A 227 8.37 -33.25 35.83
N SER A 228 8.35 -34.22 34.92
CA SER A 228 7.91 -35.58 35.24
C SER A 228 8.87 -36.19 36.26
N ILE A 229 8.35 -36.59 37.42
CA ILE A 229 9.08 -37.43 38.36
C ILE A 229 8.98 -38.85 37.81
N VAL A 230 10.08 -39.35 37.25
CA VAL A 230 10.21 -40.77 36.94
C VAL A 230 10.64 -41.46 38.24
N PRO A 231 9.90 -42.47 38.72
CA PRO A 231 10.16 -43.14 39.99
C PRO A 231 11.47 -43.93 40.00
#